data_AF-A0A7C0YC36-F1
#
_entry.id   AF-A0A7C0YC36-F1
#
_cell.length_a   1.000
_cell.length_b   1.000
_cell.length_c   1.000
_cell.angle_alpha   90.00
_cell.angle_beta   90.00
_cell.angle_gamma   90.00
#
_symmetry.space_group_name_H-M   'P 1'
#
loop_
_entity.id
_entity.type
_entity.pdbx_description
1 polymer ?
#
loop_
_entity_poly.entity_id
_entity_poly.type
_entity_poly.pdbx_seq_one_letter_code
_entity_poly.pdbx_strand_id
1 'polypeptide(L)' 'MNETFLTLLNTFVKEKGLVRYQIDSYNDFVARRIPKVLKEIGVIKPDVPELGDFKIKLGEFSIG' A
#
# COMPACT_ATOMS: atom_id res chain seq x y z
N MET A 1 25.52 0.55 -30.82
CA MET A 1 24.06 0.60 -30.56
C MET A 1 23.43 1.52 -31.58
N ASN A 2 22.21 1.22 -32.06
CA ASN A 2 21.46 2.03 -33.02
C ASN A 2 20.94 3.32 -32.35
N GLU A 3 21.08 4.49 -32.97
CA GLU A 3 20.56 5.78 -32.48
C GLU A 3 19.06 5.76 -32.21
N THR A 4 18.28 5.06 -33.05
CA THR A 4 16.82 4.93 -32.88
C THR A 4 16.47 4.24 -31.56
N PHE A 5 17.26 3.23 -31.18
CA PHE A 5 17.07 2.52 -29.91
C PHE A 5 17.36 3.44 -28.72
N LEU A 6 18.42 4.24 -28.79
CA LEU A 6 18.75 5.20 -27.74
C LEU A 6 17.67 6.29 -27.59
N THR A 7 17.13 6.78 -28.70
CA THR A 7 16.01 7.74 -28.69
C THR A 7 14.76 7.13 -28.04
N LEU A 8 14.40 5.89 -28.39
CA LEU A 8 13.26 5.19 -27.78
C LEU A 8 13.47 4.96 -26.28
N LEU A 9 14.67 4.51 -25.88
CA LEU A 9 15.01 4.27 -24.48
C LEU A 9 14.94 5.57 -23.67
N ASN A 10 15.49 6.67 -24.21
CA ASN A 10 15.44 7.98 -23.54
C ASN A 10 14.00 8.47 -23.36
N THR A 11 13.15 8.32 -24.38
CA THR A 11 11.72 8.67 -24.29
C THR A 11 11.02 7.81 -23.24
N PHE A 12 11.25 6.49 -23.23
CA PHE A 12 10.67 5.59 -22.24
C PHE A 12 11.07 5.96 -20.81
N VAL A 13 12.37 6.19 -20.58
CA VAL A 13 12.88 6.59 -19.25
C VAL A 13 12.29 7.92 -18.81
N LYS A 14 12.13 8.87 -19.73
CA LYS A 14 11.53 10.19 -19.42
C LYS A 14 10.05 10.10 -19.07
N GLU A 15 9.29 9.25 -19.76
CA GLU A 15 7.84 9.11 -19.52
C GLU A 15 7.49 8.22 -18.34
N LYS A 16 8.16 7.07 -18.24
CA LYS A 16 7.83 6.03 -17.24
C LYS A 16 8.67 6.15 -15.98
N GLY A 17 9.87 6.73 -16.06
CA GLY A 17 10.82 6.74 -14.95
C GLY A 17 11.42 5.36 -14.69
N LEU A 18 12.62 5.32 -14.11
CA LEU A 18 13.31 4.06 -13.79
C LEU A 18 12.81 3.41 -12.50
N VAL A 19 12.21 4.20 -11.61
CA VAL A 19 11.84 3.80 -10.24
C VAL A 19 10.38 4.09 -9.90
N ARG A 20 9.61 4.59 -10.87
CA ARG A 20 8.24 5.05 -10.66
C ARG A 20 7.32 3.93 -10.17
N TYR A 21 7.52 2.72 -10.69
CA TYR A 21 6.76 1.54 -10.28
C TYR A 21 6.87 1.26 -8.78
N GLN A 22 8.08 1.36 -8.22
CA GLN A 22 8.33 1.11 -6.80
C GLN A 22 7.64 2.18 -5.93
N ILE A 23 7.72 3.44 -6.34
CA ILE A 23 7.08 4.57 -5.66
C ILE A 23 5.55 4.41 -5.71
N ASP A 24 4.99 4.11 -6.88
CA ASP A 24 3.55 3.92 -7.07
C ASP A 24 3.03 2.72 -6.25
N SER A 25 3.80 1.63 -6.21
CA SER A 25 3.50 0.45 -5.38
C SER A 25 3.51 0.77 -3.89
N TYR A 26 4.50 1.54 -3.42
CA TYR A 26 4.56 1.98 -2.03
C TYR A 26 3.39 2.90 -1.66
N ASN A 27 3.08 3.87 -2.52
CA ASN A 27 1.96 4.77 -2.33
C ASN A 27 0.62 4.01 -2.30
N ASP A 28 0.44 3.03 -3.20
CA ASP A 28 -0.71 2.14 -3.17
C ASP A 28 -0.83 1.35 -1.87
N PHE A 29 0.30 0.77 -1.43
CA PHE A 29 0.35 -0.01 -0.21
C PHE A 29 -0.12 0.80 0.99
N VAL A 30 0.44 2.00 1.15
CA VAL A 30 0.12 2.93 2.23
C VAL A 30 -1.33 3.41 2.16
N ALA A 31 -1.76 3.92 1.01
CA ALA A 31 -3.03 4.63 0.89
C ALA A 31 -4.24 3.69 0.82
N ARG A 32 -4.07 2.49 0.26
CA ARG A 32 -5.21 1.58 -0.04
C ARG A 32 -5.10 0.23 0.64
N ARG A 33 -3.92 -0.39 0.63
CA ARG A 33 -3.78 -1.79 1.11
C ARG A 33 -3.80 -1.88 2.63
N ILE A 34 -3.12 -0.99 3.36
CA ILE A 34 -3.16 -0.99 4.84
C ILE A 34 -4.58 -0.77 5.36
N PRO A 35 -5.33 0.28 4.93
CA PRO A 35 -6.72 0.46 5.37
C PRO A 35 -7.61 -0.73 5.04
N LYS A 36 -7.39 -1.39 3.88
CA LYS A 36 -8.17 -2.56 3.49
C LYS A 36 -7.94 -3.74 4.45
N VAL A 37 -6.68 -4.04 4.78
CA VAL A 37 -6.34 -5.11 5.74
C VAL A 37 -6.94 -4.83 7.12
N LEU A 38 -6.88 -3.58 7.60
CA LEU A 38 -7.47 -3.20 8.88
C LEU A 38 -9.00 -3.38 8.90
N LYS A 39 -9.67 -3.05 7.79
CA LYS A 39 -11.11 -3.29 7.62
C LYS A 39 -11.47 -4.77 7.57
N GLU A 40 -10.63 -5.59 6.94
CA GLU A 40 -10.81 -7.05 6.90
C GLU A 40 -10.69 -7.69 8.29
N ILE A 41 -9.77 -7.19 9.14
CA ILE A 41 -9.69 -7.62 10.55
C ILE A 41 -10.94 -7.16 11.31
N GLY A 42 -11.32 -5.88 11.19
CA GLY A 42 -12.56 -5.31 11.69
C GLY A 42 -12.67 -5.23 13.23
N VAL A 43 -12.78 -6.38 13.88
CA VAL A 43 -12.95 -6.50 15.33
C VAL A 43 -12.01 -7.57 15.90
N ILE A 44 -11.27 -7.20 16.94
CA ILE A 44 -10.44 -8.11 17.71
C ILE A 44 -11.20 -8.54 18.97
N LYS A 45 -11.32 -9.84 19.19
CA LYS A 45 -11.90 -10.43 20.40
C LYS A 45 -10.75 -10.98 21.26
N PRO A 46 -10.57 -10.51 22.52
CA PRO A 46 -9.59 -11.10 23.42
C PRO A 46 -10.06 -12.46 23.94
N ASP A 47 -9.16 -13.43 24.00
CA ASP A 47 -9.42 -14.76 24.57
C ASP A 47 -9.21 -14.76 26.09
N VAL A 48 -9.87 -13.83 26.80
CA VAL A 48 -9.78 -13.71 28.27
C VAL A 48 -11.16 -13.94 28.88
N PRO A 49 -11.36 -14.97 29.72
CA PRO A 49 -12.67 -15.34 30.26
C PRO A 49 -13.38 -14.22 31.03
N GLU A 50 -12.62 -13.37 31.73
CA GLU A 50 -13.12 -12.27 32.56
C GLU A 50 -13.72 -11.12 31.75
N LEU A 51 -13.32 -10.99 30.48
CA LEU A 51 -13.74 -9.90 29.61
C LEU A 51 -15.06 -10.18 28.87
N GLY A 52 -15.61 -11.39 28.99
CA GLY A 52 -16.89 -11.76 28.39
C GLY A 52 -16.98 -11.40 26.90
N ASP A 53 -17.95 -10.55 26.53
CA ASP A 53 -18.23 -10.12 25.15
C ASP A 53 -17.41 -8.91 24.67
N PHE A 54 -16.34 -8.54 25.37
CA PHE A 54 -15.53 -7.38 25.02
C PHE A 54 -14.94 -7.49 23.60
N LYS A 55 -15.04 -6.40 22.84
CA LYS A 55 -14.63 -6.32 21.44
C LYS A 55 -13.87 -5.02 21.20
N ILE A 56 -12.72 -5.11 20.54
CA ILE A 56 -11.95 -3.95 20.09
C ILE A 56 -12.24 -3.73 18.61
N LYS A 57 -12.90 -2.61 18.28
CA LYS A 57 -13.16 -2.23 16.89
C LYS A 57 -12.03 -1.37 16.36
N LEU A 58 -11.48 -1.73 15.21
CA LEU A 58 -10.45 -0.95 14.54
C LEU A 58 -11.06 0.31 13.90
N GLY A 59 -10.45 1.47 14.18
CA GLY A 59 -10.87 2.78 13.70
C GLY A 59 -10.26 3.16 12.34
N GLU A 60 -10.24 4.46 12.05
CA GLU A 60 -9.62 4.99 10.83
C GLU A 60 -8.09 4.94 10.90
N PHE A 61 -7.47 4.76 9.73
CA PHE A 61 -6.02 4.71 9.58
C PHE A 61 -5.46 6.05 9.12
N SER A 62 -4.41 6.52 9.79
CA SER A 62 -3.66 7.72 9.42
C SER A 62 -2.15 7.49 9.58
N ILE A 63 -1.36 8.10 8.69
CA ILE A 63 0.10 8.19 8.81
C ILE A 63 0.46 9.66 9.02
N GLY A 64 1.35 9.92 10.00
CA GLY A 64 1.90 11.24 10.33
C GLY A 64 3.40 11.29 10.16
#